data_AF-A0A661VH65-F1
#
_entry.id   AF-A0A661VH65-F1
#
_cell.length_a   1.000
_cell.length_b   1.000
_cell.length_c   1.000
_cell.angle_alpha   90.00
_cell.angle_beta   90.00
_cell.angle_gamma   90.00
#
_symmetry.space_group_name_H-M   'P 1'
#
loop_
_entity.id
_entity.type
_entity.pdbx_description
1 polymer ?
#
loop_
_entity_poly.entity_id
_entity_poly.type
_entity_poly.pdbx_seq_one_letter_code
_entity_poly.pdbx_strand_id
1 'polypeptide(L)' 'MIDRVEIYVRGGDGGNGAVSCRREKFVPHGGPDGGDGGDGGSVFLEADGRKSTLSDLRLQRH' A
#
# COMPACT_ATOMS: atom_id res chain seq x y z
N MET A 1 4.91 -29.41 21.35
CA MET A 1 5.80 -28.32 20.93
C MET A 1 4.95 -27.33 20.16
N ILE A 2 4.97 -26.05 20.53
CA ILE A 2 4.20 -25.00 19.85
C ILE A 2 5.20 -24.13 19.11
N ASP A 3 4.97 -23.89 17.82
CA ASP A 3 5.77 -22.99 17.00
C ASP A 3 5.18 -21.58 17.09
N ARG A 4 6.03 -20.56 17.27
CA ARG A 4 5.63 -19.15 17.40
C ARG A 4 6.65 -18.27 16.72
N VAL A 5 6.16 -17.37 15.86
CA VAL A 5 6.96 -16.40 15.12
C VAL A 5 6.28 -15.03 15.21
N GLU A 6 7.08 -13.97 15.37
CA GLU A 6 6.62 -12.59 15.29
C GLU A 6 7.09 -11.98 13.97
N ILE A 7 6.16 -11.39 13.22
CA ILE A 7 6.42 -10.76 11.93
C ILE A 7 6.01 -9.28 12.00
N TYR A 8 6.78 -8.42 11.34
CA TYR A 8 6.42 -7.03 11.11
C TYR A 8 5.84 -6.90 9.71
N VAL A 9 4.65 -6.32 9.60
CA VAL A 9 3.97 -6.11 8.32
C VAL A 9 3.61 -4.63 8.18
N ARG A 10 3.81 -4.08 6.99
CA ARG A 10 3.39 -2.73 6.62
C ARG A 10 2.69 -2.80 5.27
N GLY A 11 1.52 -2.17 5.17
CA GLY A 11 0.82 -1.95 3.90
C GLY A 11 1.56 -0.95 3.01
N GLY A 12 1.02 -0.71 1.81
CA GLY A 12 1.49 0.38 0.97
C GLY A 12 1.03 1.73 1.53
N ASP A 13 1.87 2.75 1.39
CA ASP A 13 1.62 4.08 1.96
C ASP A 13 0.51 4.87 1.22
N GLY A 14 0.09 4.40 0.03
CA GLY A 14 -0.83 5.13 -0.85
C GLY A 14 -0.09 6.17 -1.71
N GLY A 15 -0.74 6.62 -2.77
CA GLY A 15 -0.25 7.68 -3.65
C GLY A 15 -0.59 9.06 -3.09
N ASN A 16 0.28 10.04 -3.33
CA ASN A 16 -0.06 11.44 -3.06
C ASN A 16 -0.98 11.97 -4.17
N GLY A 17 -2.04 12.69 -3.77
CA GLY A 17 -2.83 13.47 -4.72
C GLY A 17 -2.01 14.62 -5.33
N ALA A 18 -2.48 15.14 -6.45
CA ALA A 18 -1.86 16.26 -7.14
C ALA A 18 -2.62 17.55 -6.87
N VAL A 19 -1.91 18.64 -6.59
CA VAL A 19 -2.49 19.99 -6.60
C VAL A 19 -2.14 20.62 -7.95
N SER A 20 -3.12 20.73 -8.84
CA SER A 20 -2.97 21.43 -10.11
C SER A 20 -4.19 22.28 -10.43
N CYS A 21 -3.99 23.31 -11.25
CA CYS A 21 -5.05 24.13 -11.80
C CYS A 21 -4.94 24.13 -13.32
N ARG A 22 -6.10 24.06 -13.98
CA ARG A 22 -6.19 24.12 -15.44
C ARG A 22 -5.62 25.44 -15.95
N ARG A 23 -4.78 25.40 -16.98
CA ARG A 23 -4.27 26.61 -17.65
C ARG A 23 -4.62 26.60 -19.13
N GLU A 24 -5.46 27.54 -19.54
CA GLU A 24 -5.85 27.76 -20.93
C GLU A 24 -5.48 29.19 -21.35
N LYS A 25 -5.09 29.36 -22.62
CA LYS A 25 -4.49 30.60 -23.16
C LYS A 25 -5.33 31.87 -22.93
N PHE A 26 -6.65 31.75 -22.77
CA PHE A 26 -7.57 32.87 -22.57
C PHE A 26 -8.39 32.77 -21.28
N VAL A 27 -8.02 31.85 -20.37
CA VAL A 27 -8.70 31.68 -19.08
C VAL A 27 -7.71 32.06 -17.98
N PRO A 28 -7.83 33.26 -17.38
CA PRO A 28 -6.87 33.76 -16.38
C PRO A 28 -6.80 32.89 -15.13
N HIS A 29 -7.93 32.29 -14.75
CA HIS A 29 -8.07 31.41 -13.58
C HIS A 29 -8.82 30.15 -13.98
N GLY A 30 -8.10 29.13 -14.44
CA GLY A 30 -8.72 27.81 -14.60
C GLY A 30 -8.92 27.14 -13.24
N GLY A 31 -10.01 26.36 -13.15
CA GLY A 31 -10.37 25.66 -11.92
C GLY A 31 -9.35 24.58 -11.51
N PRO A 32 -9.47 24.05 -10.29
CA PRO A 32 -8.64 22.93 -9.83
C PRO A 32 -8.88 21.70 -10.72
N ASP A 33 -7.81 21.10 -11.20
CA ASP A 33 -7.82 19.86 -12.00
C ASP A 33 -6.89 18.78 -11.44
N GLY A 34 -6.43 18.98 -10.20
CA GLY A 34 -5.65 18.02 -9.45
C GLY A 34 -6.47 16.77 -9.11
N GLY A 35 -5.87 15.60 -9.32
CA GLY A 35 -6.48 14.32 -9.00
C GLY A 35 -6.13 13.82 -7.59
N ASP A 36 -6.92 12.89 -7.09
CA ASP A 36 -6.68 12.23 -5.80
C ASP A 36 -5.53 11.23 -5.87
N GLY A 37 -4.95 10.98 -4.70
CA GLY A 37 -3.95 9.94 -4.50
C GLY A 37 -4.58 8.55 -4.51
N GLY A 38 -3.86 7.57 -5.05
CA GLY A 38 -4.33 6.18 -5.07
C GLY A 38 -4.25 5.50 -3.70
N ASP A 39 -5.05 4.46 -3.50
CA ASP A 39 -5.03 3.70 -2.26
C ASP A 39 -3.73 2.91 -2.05
N GLY A 40 -3.34 2.77 -0.78
CA GLY A 40 -2.22 1.95 -0.36
C GLY A 40 -2.52 0.45 -0.45
N GLY A 41 -1.48 -0.34 -0.71
CA GLY A 41 -1.58 -1.80 -0.73
C GLY A 41 -1.94 -2.38 0.64
N SER A 42 -2.71 -3.46 0.66
CA SER A 42 -3.07 -4.17 1.90
C SER A 42 -2.22 -5.44 2.08
N VAL A 43 -1.94 -5.80 3.33
CA VAL A 43 -1.26 -7.07 3.67
C VAL A 43 -2.29 -8.03 4.24
N PHE A 44 -2.34 -9.24 3.68
CA PHE A 44 -3.21 -10.31 4.16
C PHE A 44 -2.39 -11.57 4.43
N LEU A 45 -2.87 -12.36 5.39
CA LEU A 45 -2.36 -13.69 5.68
C LEU A 45 -3.36 -14.71 5.15
N GLU A 46 -2.90 -15.61 4.31
CA GLU A 46 -3.70 -16.72 3.78
C GLU A 46 -3.18 -18.03 4.35
N ALA A 47 -4.11 -18.88 4.80
CA ALA A 47 -3.79 -20.19 5.32
C ALA A 47 -3.63 -21.20 4.17
N ASP A 48 -2.49 -21.89 4.12
CA ASP A 48 -2.25 -22.99 3.18
C ASP A 48 -2.15 -24.32 3.95
N GLY A 49 -3.01 -25.28 3.62
CA GLY A 49 -3.05 -26.61 4.23
C GLY A 49 -1.82 -27.48 3.94
N ARG A 50 -0.96 -27.08 3.00
CA ARG A 50 0.32 -27.76 2.73
C ARG A 50 1.45 -27.30 3.66
N LYS A 51 1.26 -26.20 4.39
CA LYS A 51 2.26 -25.64 5.30
C LYS A 51 1.99 -26.11 6.73
N SER A 52 2.93 -26.88 7.26
CA SER A 52 2.84 -27.46 8.61
C SER A 52 3.68 -26.74 9.66
N THR A 53 4.51 -25.76 9.27
CA THR A 53 5.38 -25.00 10.18
C THR A 53 5.41 -23.51 9.84
N LEU A 54 5.78 -22.66 10.80
CA LEU A 54 5.97 -21.21 10.59
C LEU A 54 7.40 -20.86 10.18
N SER A 55 8.23 -21.87 9.87
CA SER A 55 9.65 -21.72 9.52
C SER A 55 9.88 -20.72 8.38
N ASP A 56 8.98 -20.69 7.38
CA ASP A 56 9.05 -19.77 6.24
C ASP A 56 8.91 -18.30 6.66
N LEU A 57 8.05 -18.02 7.64
CA LEU A 57 7.79 -16.67 8.14
C LEU A 57 8.93 -16.16 9.04
N ARG A 58 9.81 -17.06 9.49
CA ARG A 58 10.94 -16.74 10.36
C ARG A 58 12.15 -16.20 9.60
N LEU A 59 12.29 -16.57 8.31
CA LEU A 59 13.39 -16.15 7.44
C LEU A 59 13.14 -14.80 6.75
N GLN A 60 11.87 -14.40 6.59
CA GLN A 60 11.49 -13.13 5.99
C GLN A 60 11.24 -12.06 7.05
N ARG A 61 12.32 -11.61 7.70
CA ARG A 61 12.29 -10.36 8.49
C ARG A 61 12.70 -9.23 7.55
N HIS A 62 11.74 -8.37 7.19
CA HIS A 62 11.97 -7.21 6.35
C HIS A 62 12.20 -5.95 7.18
#